data_AF-A0A4S2ENA1-F1
#
_entry.id   AF-A0A4S2ENA1-F1
#
_cell.length_a   1.000
_cell.length_b   1.000
_cell.length_c   1.000
_cell.angle_alpha   90.00
_cell.angle_beta   90.00
_cell.angle_gamma   90.00
#
_symmetry.space_group_name_H-M   'P 1'
#
loop_
_entity.id
_entity.type
_entity.pdbx_description
1 polymer ?
#
loop_
_entity_poly.entity_id
_entity_poly.type
_entity_poly.pdbx_seq_one_letter_code
_entity_poly.pdbx_strand_id
1 'polypeptide(L)'
;MDYPVRKGLESQLKVHGMNTSYFIIYCIAIAVLLVFVVGFLISAMSGDGSFYSFIVAFILCALCSVILRIVLINISVDKRYNKFSKKIYVISNKDLLNSL
;
A
#
# COMPACT_ATOMS: atom_id res chain seq x y z
N MET A 1 0.60 -1.88 38.41
CA MET A 1 -0.76 -2.11 37.88
C MET A 1 -0.60 -2.61 36.46
N ASP A 2 -1.08 -3.82 36.18
CA ASP A 2 -1.00 -4.39 34.82
C ASP A 2 -2.20 -3.90 34.01
N TYR A 3 -1.95 -3.03 33.04
CA TYR A 3 -3.00 -2.53 32.15
C TYR A 3 -3.04 -3.38 30.88
N PRO A 4 -4.13 -4.13 30.62
CA PRO A 4 -4.32 -4.77 29.33
C PRO A 4 -4.68 -3.67 28.32
N VAL A 5 -3.71 -3.21 27.54
CA VAL A 5 -3.98 -2.33 26.39
C VAL A 5 -4.97 -3.04 25.46
N ARG A 6 -6.12 -2.40 25.16
CA ARG A 6 -7.12 -2.98 24.26
C ARG A 6 -6.47 -3.23 22.89
N LYS A 7 -6.56 -4.48 22.43
CA LYS A 7 -6.12 -4.96 21.11
C LYS A 7 -6.82 -4.15 20.01
N GLY A 8 -6.17 -3.10 19.53
CA GLY A 8 -6.73 -2.23 18.49
C GLY A 8 -5.76 -1.14 18.05
N LEU A 9 -5.01 -0.54 18.99
CA LEU A 9 -4.03 0.51 18.68
C LEU A 9 -2.81 0.01 17.89
N GLU A 10 -2.50 -1.29 17.98
CA GLU A 10 -1.35 -1.91 17.30
C GLU A 10 -1.71 -2.58 15.97
N SER A 11 -2.99 -2.59 15.59
CA SER A 11 -3.39 -3.20 14.33
C SER A 11 -2.89 -2.34 13.18
N GLN A 12 -2.10 -2.95 12.27
CA GLN A 12 -1.61 -2.23 11.10
C GLN A 12 -2.79 -1.64 10.35
N LEU A 13 -2.75 -0.32 10.11
CA LEU A 13 -3.80 0.39 9.39
C LEU A 13 -3.98 -0.28 8.03
N LYS A 14 -5.20 -0.71 7.71
CA LYS A 14 -5.50 -1.25 6.40
C LYS A 14 -5.99 -0.13 5.50
N VAL A 15 -5.20 0.22 4.50
CA VAL A 15 -5.59 1.17 3.47
C VAL A 15 -6.15 0.35 2.30
N HIS A 16 -7.42 0.55 1.98
CA HIS A 16 -8.08 -0.09 0.84
C HIS A 16 -8.03 -1.64 0.85
N GLY A 17 -8.07 -2.24 2.05
CA GLY A 17 -8.02 -3.69 2.25
C GLY A 17 -6.61 -4.28 2.35
N MET A 18 -5.56 -3.47 2.15
CA MET A 18 -4.14 -3.88 2.18
C MET A 18 -3.41 -3.27 3.38
N ASN A 19 -2.36 -3.94 3.86
CA ASN A 19 -1.44 -3.33 4.83
C ASN A 19 -0.70 -2.15 4.19
N THR A 20 -0.38 -1.13 4.99
CA THR A 20 0.31 0.10 4.55
C THR A 20 1.57 -0.16 3.72
N SER A 21 2.41 -1.13 4.10
CA SER A 21 3.63 -1.47 3.34
C SER A 21 3.34 -1.92 1.90
N TYR A 22 2.30 -2.74 1.70
CA TYR A 22 1.91 -3.19 0.35
C TYR A 22 1.21 -2.09 -0.44
N PHE A 23 0.48 -1.20 0.23
CA PHE A 23 -0.12 -0.04 -0.41
C PHE A 23 0.93 0.92 -0.97
N ILE A 24 2.05 1.14 -0.26
CA ILE A 24 3.16 1.95 -0.76
C ILE A 24 3.77 1.33 -2.04
N ILE A 25 4.00 0.01 -2.03
CA ILE A 25 4.53 -0.71 -3.20
C ILE A 25 3.55 -0.61 -4.38
N TYR A 26 2.24 -0.73 -4.13
CA TYR A 26 1.20 -0.55 -5.13
C TYR A 26 1.24 0.84 -5.76
N CYS A 27 1.34 1.89 -4.95
CA CYS A 27 1.44 3.27 -5.43
C CYS A 27 2.69 3.49 -6.29
N ILE A 28 3.84 2.93 -5.89
CA ILE A 28 5.07 3.03 -6.69
C ILE A 28 4.89 2.32 -8.04
N ALA A 29 4.30 1.12 -8.05
CA ALA A 29 4.05 0.38 -9.28
C ALA A 29 3.12 1.15 -10.24
N ILE A 30 2.06 1.77 -9.71
CA ILE A 30 1.17 2.63 -10.52
C ILE A 30 1.93 3.84 -11.06
N ALA A 31 2.74 4.51 -10.24
CA ALA A 31 3.49 5.68 -10.68
C ALA A 31 4.39 5.33 -11.87
N VAL A 32 5.07 4.18 -11.85
CA VAL A 32 5.90 3.70 -12.96
C VAL A 32 5.05 3.44 -14.21
N LEU A 33 3.90 2.77 -14.08
CA LEU A 33 2.98 2.53 -15.20
C LEU A 33 2.45 3.84 -15.80
N LEU A 34 2.16 4.84 -14.98
CA LEU A 34 1.71 6.16 -15.46
C LEU A 34 2.80 6.89 -16.23
N VAL A 35 4.04 6.89 -15.73
CA VAL A 35 5.18 7.48 -16.44
C VAL A 35 5.38 6.80 -17.79
N PHE A 36 5.24 5.48 -17.84
CA PHE A 36 5.32 4.72 -19.08
C PHE A 36 4.24 5.15 -20.10
N VAL A 37 2.98 5.24 -19.68
CA VAL A 37 1.86 5.70 -20.53
C VAL A 37 2.10 7.13 -21.04
N VAL A 38 2.54 8.03 -20.15
CA VAL A 38 2.84 9.42 -20.52
C VAL A 38 4.00 9.49 -21.53
N GLY A 39 4.98 8.59 -21.44
CA GLY A 39 6.05 8.47 -22.44
C GLY A 39 5.50 8.19 -23.84
N PHE A 40 4.56 7.24 -23.98
CA PHE A 40 3.90 6.96 -25.26
C PHE A 40 3.06 8.14 -25.75
N LEU A 41 2.41 8.88 -24.84
CA LEU A 41 1.66 10.08 -25.19
C LEU A 41 2.59 11.16 -25.77
N ILE A 42 3.73 11.40 -25.13
CA ILE A 42 4.74 12.37 -25.59
C ILE A 42 5.26 11.95 -26.97
N SER A 43 5.63 10.67 -27.15
CA SER A 43 6.08 10.16 -28.45
C SER A 43 5.02 10.32 -29.55
N ALA A 44 3.74 10.09 -29.24
CA ALA A 44 2.66 10.31 -30.19
C ALA A 44 2.44 11.80 -30.52
N MET A 45 2.59 12.69 -29.54
CA MET A 45 2.48 14.15 -29.74
C MET A 45 3.64 14.72 -30.55
N SER A 46 4.85 14.16 -30.41
CA SER A 46 6.04 14.57 -31.16
C SER A 46 6.02 14.13 -32.64
N GLY A 47 5.04 13.31 -33.05
CA GLY A 47 4.90 12.83 -34.44
C GLY A 47 5.76 11.60 -34.78
N ASP A 48 6.68 11.20 -33.89
CA ASP A 48 7.50 9.98 -34.04
C ASP A 48 6.72 8.71 -33.68
N GLY A 49 5.60 8.85 -32.96
CA GLY A 49 4.77 7.75 -32.47
C GLY A 49 3.37 7.72 -33.10
N SER A 50 2.75 6.54 -33.05
CA SER A 50 1.34 6.38 -33.43
C SER A 50 0.41 6.60 -32.25
N PHE A 51 -0.68 7.35 -32.45
CA PHE A 51 -1.74 7.45 -31.44
C PHE A 51 -2.34 6.08 -31.08
N TYR A 52 -2.35 5.14 -32.03
CA TYR A 52 -2.82 3.78 -31.79
C TYR A 52 -1.94 3.03 -30.78
N SER A 53 -0.61 3.20 -30.84
CA SER A 53 0.30 2.53 -29.89
C SER A 53 0.10 3.06 -28.46
N PHE A 54 -0.19 4.35 -28.31
CA PHE A 54 -0.59 4.93 -27.02
C PHE A 54 -1.87 4.30 -26.48
N ILE A 55 -2.93 4.15 -27.29
CA ILE A 55 -4.19 3.53 -26.85
C ILE A 55 -3.96 2.10 -26.39
N VAL A 56 -3.21 1.30 -27.18
CA VAL A 56 -2.91 -0.09 -26.83
C VAL A 56 -2.09 -0.17 -25.54
N ALA A 57 -1.06 0.66 -25.39
CA ALA A 57 -0.25 0.72 -24.17
C ALA A 57 -1.08 1.13 -22.94
N PHE A 58 -2.02 2.06 -23.11
CA PHE A 58 -2.92 2.51 -22.05
C PHE A 58 -3.86 1.39 -21.58
N ILE A 59 -4.49 0.66 -22.51
CA ILE A 59 -5.37 -0.46 -22.19
C ILE A 59 -4.60 -1.57 -21.46
N LEU A 60 -3.39 -1.90 -21.94
CA LEU A 60 -2.54 -2.90 -21.29
C LEU A 60 -2.12 -2.47 -19.88
N CYS A 61 -1.72 -1.20 -19.69
CA CYS A 61 -1.37 -0.68 -18.36
C CYS A 61 -2.58 -0.69 -17.42
N ALA A 62 -3.77 -0.35 -17.91
CA ALA A 62 -5.00 -0.41 -17.13
C ALA A 62 -5.30 -1.84 -16.65
N LEU A 63 -5.23 -2.83 -17.55
CA LEU A 63 -5.41 -4.25 -17.19
C LEU A 63 -4.35 -4.72 -16.19
N CYS A 64 -3.08 -4.38 -16.42
CA CYS A 64 -2.00 -4.69 -15.49
C CYS A 64 -2.25 -4.08 -14.10
N SER A 65 -2.76 -2.84 -14.02
CA SER A 65 -3.07 -2.21 -12.74
C SER A 65 -4.12 -2.96 -11.92
N VAL A 66 -5.14 -3.51 -12.60
CA VAL A 66 -6.21 -4.29 -11.97
C VAL A 66 -5.67 -5.63 -11.45
N ILE A 67 -4.89 -6.33 -12.28
CA ILE A 67 -4.27 -7.61 -11.89
C ILE A 67 -3.32 -7.40 -10.70
N LEU A 68 -2.49 -6.36 -10.76
CA LEU A 68 -1.53 -6.04 -9.71
C LEU A 68 -2.23 -5.72 -8.39
N ARG A 69 -3.37 -5.02 -8.43
CA ARG A 69 -4.21 -4.78 -7.26
C ARG A 69 -4.77 -6.08 -6.66
N ILE A 70 -5.31 -6.98 -7.49
CA ILE A 70 -5.87 -8.26 -7.04
C ILE A 70 -4.77 -9.11 -6.38
N VAL A 71 -3.61 -9.22 -7.02
CA VAL A 71 -2.47 -10.00 -6.52
C VAL A 71 -1.97 -9.42 -5.20
N LEU A 72 -1.79 -8.10 -5.10
CA LEU A 72 -1.31 -7.48 -3.87
C LEU A 72 -2.31 -7.58 -2.71
N ILE A 73 -3.61 -7.49 -2.98
CA ILE A 73 -4.64 -7.75 -1.97
C ILE A 73 -4.49 -9.20 -1.48
N ASN A 74 -4.41 -10.17 -2.39
CA ASN A 74 -4.34 -11.58 -2.05
C ASN A 74 -3.06 -11.93 -1.25
N ILE A 75 -1.91 -11.35 -1.61
CA ILE A 75 -0.67 -11.47 -0.84
C ILE A 75 -0.79 -10.79 0.53
N SER A 76 -1.45 -9.63 0.62
CA SER A 76 -1.59 -8.89 1.88
C SER A 76 -2.53 -9.58 2.89
N VAL A 77 -3.37 -10.50 2.43
CA VAL A 77 -4.25 -11.32 3.28
C VAL A 77 -3.43 -12.34 4.07
N ASP A 78 -2.23 -12.71 3.59
CA ASP A 78 -1.41 -13.73 4.22
C ASP A 78 -0.33 -13.16 5.16
N LYS A 79 -0.72 -13.05 6.43
CA LYS A 79 0.04 -13.45 7.64
C LYS A 79 -0.81 -13.10 8.87
N ARG A 80 -1.95 -13.80 9.02
CA ARG A 80 -2.72 -13.83 10.28
C ARG A 80 -1.96 -14.46 11.47
N TYR A 81 -0.70 -14.87 11.29
CA TYR A 81 0.05 -15.65 12.29
C TYR A 81 1.35 -15.04 12.79
N ASN A 82 1.62 -13.75 12.58
CA ASN A 82 2.57 -13.09 13.48
C ASN A 82 1.84 -12.85 14.80
N LYS A 83 1.95 -13.84 15.70
CA LYS A 83 1.66 -13.74 17.13
C LYS A 83 1.92 -12.30 17.58
N PHE A 84 0.85 -11.53 17.80
CA PHE A 84 0.96 -10.27 18.52
C PHE A 84 1.55 -10.62 19.88
N SER A 85 2.83 -10.34 20.06
CA SER A 85 3.47 -10.45 21.36
C SER A 85 2.70 -9.53 22.28
N LYS A 86 2.01 -10.08 23.27
CA LYS A 86 1.42 -9.31 24.37
C LYS A 86 2.58 -8.60 25.07
N LYS A 87 2.99 -7.44 24.59
CA LYS A 87 3.92 -6.59 25.33
C LYS A 87 3.14 -6.05 26.53
N ILE A 88 3.41 -6.62 27.69
CA ILE A 88 2.92 -6.11 28.97
C ILE A 88 3.79 -4.89 29.28
N TYR A 89 3.19 -3.70 29.21
CA TYR A 89 3.85 -2.47 29.62
C TYR A 89 3.55 -2.25 31.10
N VAL A 90 4.59 -2.30 31.94
CA VAL A 90 4.48 -1.98 33.37
C VAL A 90 4.71 -0.48 33.51
N ILE A 91 3.63 0.30 33.62
CA ILE A 91 3.70 1.74 33.85
C ILE A 91 3.81 2.00 35.35
N SER A 92 4.82 2.76 35.76
CA SER A 92 5.03 3.20 37.14
C SER A 92 4.18 4.42 37.46
N ASN A 93 3.71 4.55 38.71
CA ASN A 93 2.95 5.74 39.15
C ASN A 93 3.71 7.06 38.96
N LYS A 94 5.05 7.01 38.94
CA LYS A 94 5.91 8.16 38.67
C LYS A 94 5.76 8.68 37.24
N ASP A 95 5.53 7.79 36.28
CA ASP A 95 5.36 8.16 34.86
C ASP A 95 3.97 8.74 34.60
N LEU A 96 2.95 8.27 35.33
CA LEU A 96 1.60 8.82 35.27
C LEU A 96 1.53 10.26 35.78
N LEU A 97 2.21 10.56 36.89
CA LEU A 97 2.26 11.89 37.50
C LEU A 97 2.96 12.94 36.62
N ASN A 98 3.88 12.53 35.75
CA ASN A 98 4.55 13.43 34.81
C ASN A 98 3.77 13.63 33.49
N SER A 99 2.63 12.97 33.30
CA SER A 99 1.82 13.03 32.07
C SER A 99 0.52 13.83 32.21
N LEU A 100 0.23 14.34 33.41
CA LEU A 100 -0.90 15.21 33.77
C LEU A 100 -0.42 16.65 33.90
#